data_AF-A0A1H5SZX8-F1
#
_entry.id   AF-A0A1H5SZX8-F1
#
_cell.length_a   1.000
_cell.length_b   1.000
_cell.length_c   1.000
_cell.angle_alpha   90.00
_cell.angle_beta   90.00
_cell.angle_gamma   90.00
#
_symmetry.space_group_name_H-M   'P 1'
#
loop_
_entity.id
_entity.type
_entity.pdbx_description
1 polymer ?
#
loop_
_entity_poly.entity_id
_entity_poly.type
_entity_poly.pdbx_seq_one_letter_code
_entity_poly.pdbx_strand_id
1 'polypeptide(L)'
;MKIKVIAMAGFLAAGFLMMSCSESNKAENRDQELVQIESDFDREKVELRAELQELELEIDKKIMELEAKKEEANAEMKLEIEEMEAELKNEKTAVERALDDVENATENTWADIKEAVNKTTSDIEQAWQKFKINVDETFEKDNS
;
A
#
# COMPACT_ATOMS: atom_id res chain seq x y z
N MET A 1 59.21 26.24 4.90
CA MET A 1 59.82 26.31 6.24
C MET A 1 59.40 25.06 7.01
N LYS A 2 60.37 24.37 7.62
CA LYS A 2 60.22 23.07 8.29
C LYS A 2 59.92 23.29 9.78
N ILE A 3 58.92 22.60 10.32
CA ILE A 3 58.79 22.37 11.77
C ILE A 3 58.41 20.89 11.90
N LYS A 4 59.39 19.98 11.83
CA LYS A 4 60.09 19.34 12.95
C LYS A 4 59.14 18.62 13.92
N VAL A 5 58.93 17.34 13.56
CA VAL A 5 58.57 16.24 14.45
C VAL A 5 59.53 16.22 15.64
N ILE A 6 59.00 16.22 16.87
CA ILE A 6 59.73 15.77 18.06
C ILE A 6 58.98 14.55 18.58
N ALA A 7 59.61 13.39 18.36
CA ALA A 7 59.33 12.18 19.09
C ALA A 7 60.09 12.22 20.44
N MET A 8 59.37 12.03 21.54
CA MET A 8 59.89 11.49 22.80
C MET A 8 58.77 10.58 23.32
N ALA A 9 58.90 9.27 23.16
CA ALA A 9 59.59 8.36 24.07
C ALA A 9 58.86 8.23 25.43
N GLY A 10 57.99 7.23 25.49
CA GLY A 10 57.84 6.28 26.61
C GLY A 10 57.51 6.81 28.00
N PHE A 11 56.26 6.60 28.43
CA PHE A 11 55.97 6.18 29.79
C PHE A 11 54.78 5.21 29.79
N LEU A 12 55.08 3.91 29.84
CA LEU A 12 54.13 2.91 30.30
C LEU A 12 54.16 2.93 31.83
N ALA A 13 53.02 3.19 32.49
CA ALA A 13 52.49 2.36 33.57
C ALA A 13 51.37 3.05 34.36
N ALA A 14 50.51 2.18 34.90
CA ALA A 14 49.54 2.35 35.99
C ALA A 14 48.15 2.87 35.59
N GLY A 15 47.22 1.91 35.63
CA GLY A 15 45.82 2.03 35.26
C GLY A 15 45.05 3.10 36.02
N PHE A 16 44.26 3.84 35.26
CA PHE A 16 43.21 4.69 35.76
C PHE A 16 41.99 3.81 36.08
N LEU A 17 41.79 3.54 37.37
CA LEU A 17 40.49 3.16 37.90
C LEU A 17 39.59 4.39 37.84
N MET A 18 38.66 4.45 36.88
CA MET A 18 37.33 5.01 37.10
C MET A 18 36.33 4.30 36.19
N MET A 19 35.63 3.35 36.80
CA MET A 19 34.35 2.85 36.33
C MET A 19 33.36 4.01 36.40
N SER A 20 33.15 4.70 35.27
CA SER A 20 31.98 5.54 35.06
C SER A 20 31.09 4.79 34.09
N CYS A 21 30.14 4.03 34.63
CA CYS A 21 28.93 3.68 33.90
C CYS A 21 28.24 5.00 33.50
N SER A 22 28.42 5.44 32.25
CA SER A 22 27.44 6.29 31.59
C SER A 22 26.52 5.41 30.76
N GLU A 23 25.64 4.70 31.47
CA GLU A 23 24.47 4.06 30.91
C GLU A 23 23.39 5.14 30.72
N SER A 24 23.52 5.93 29.65
CA SER A 24 22.57 7.03 29.37
C SER A 24 22.34 7.37 27.90
N ASN A 25 22.84 6.57 26.94
CA ASN A 25 22.63 6.81 25.50
C ASN A 25 21.70 5.81 24.79
N LYS A 26 21.04 4.90 25.53
CA LYS A 26 20.18 3.85 24.94
C LYS A 26 18.68 4.12 25.05
N ALA A 27 18.27 5.11 25.83
CA ALA A 27 16.87 5.52 25.97
C ALA A 27 16.48 6.54 24.89
N GLU A 28 17.32 7.55 24.65
CA GLU A 28 17.03 8.64 23.71
C GLU A 28 16.87 8.19 22.25
N ASN A 29 17.69 7.23 21.79
CA ASN A 29 17.54 6.65 20.44
C ASN A 29 16.27 5.82 20.29
N ARG A 30 15.83 5.13 21.34
CA ARG A 30 14.68 4.22 21.27
C ARG A 30 13.38 5.01 21.22
N ASP A 31 13.30 6.11 21.96
CA ASP A 31 12.15 7.01 21.94
C ASP A 31 12.05 7.75 20.59
N GLN A 32 13.17 8.16 19.98
CA GLN A 32 13.17 8.75 18.63
C GLN A 32 12.79 7.75 17.53
N GLU A 33 13.26 6.50 17.62
CA GLU A 33 12.92 5.44 16.66
C GLU A 33 11.42 5.10 16.71
N LEU A 34 10.84 5.02 17.91
CA LEU A 34 9.40 4.79 18.10
C LEU A 34 8.54 5.92 17.53
N VAL A 35 8.91 7.18 17.77
CA VAL A 35 8.18 8.35 17.22
C VAL A 35 8.25 8.39 15.69
N GLN A 36 9.38 7.99 15.09
CA GLN A 36 9.49 7.91 13.62
C GLN A 36 8.63 6.79 13.04
N ILE A 37 8.61 5.60 13.69
CA ILE A 37 7.78 4.47 13.25
C ILE A 37 6.28 4.80 13.34
N GLU A 38 5.83 5.40 14.44
CA GLU A 38 4.42 5.82 14.63
C GLU A 38 4.01 6.84 13.55
N SER A 39 4.90 7.79 13.25
CA SER A 39 4.67 8.80 12.21
C SER A 39 4.64 8.22 10.79
N ASP A 40 5.41 7.17 10.50
CA ASP A 40 5.42 6.54 9.17
C ASP A 40 4.21 5.62 8.98
N PHE A 41 3.80 4.89 10.02
CA PHE A 41 2.60 4.07 10.01
C PHE A 41 1.33 4.89 9.72
N ASP A 42 1.11 5.98 10.46
CA ASP A 42 -0.08 6.82 10.26
C ASP A 42 -0.12 7.44 8.87
N ARG A 43 1.04 7.87 8.34
CA ARG A 43 1.14 8.41 6.97
C ARG A 43 0.80 7.35 5.93
N GLU A 44 1.45 6.20 5.98
CA GLU A 44 1.22 5.11 5.02
C GLU A 44 -0.23 4.62 5.08
N LYS A 45 -0.85 4.58 6.27
CA LYS A 45 -2.26 4.21 6.44
C LYS A 45 -3.20 5.20 5.77
N VAL A 46 -2.94 6.50 5.88
CA VAL A 46 -3.73 7.54 5.19
C VAL A 46 -3.58 7.43 3.68
N GLU A 47 -2.35 7.23 3.19
CA GLU A 47 -2.06 7.08 1.75
C GLU A 47 -2.77 5.85 1.17
N LEU A 48 -2.60 4.67 1.77
CA LEU A 48 -3.21 3.43 1.28
C LEU A 48 -4.74 3.47 1.33
N ARG A 49 -5.32 4.12 2.36
CA ARG A 49 -6.77 4.36 2.42
C ARG A 49 -7.23 5.21 1.24
N ALA A 50 -6.51 6.28 0.91
CA ALA A 50 -6.88 7.16 -0.19
C ALA A 50 -6.81 6.43 -1.55
N GLU A 51 -5.77 5.62 -1.77
CA GLU A 51 -5.63 4.80 -2.98
C GLU A 51 -6.79 3.79 -3.13
N LEU A 52 -7.18 3.12 -2.05
CA LEU A 52 -8.31 2.18 -2.07
C LEU A 52 -9.65 2.89 -2.29
N GLN A 53 -9.85 4.09 -1.74
CA GLN A 53 -11.05 4.90 -2.01
C GLN A 53 -11.11 5.36 -3.46
N GLU A 54 -9.98 5.72 -4.06
CA GLU A 54 -9.91 6.03 -5.49
C GLU A 54 -10.30 4.82 -6.33
N LEU A 55 -9.75 3.64 -6.01
CA LEU A 55 -10.10 2.39 -6.69
C LEU A 55 -11.60 2.06 -6.56
N GLU A 56 -12.20 2.23 -5.39
CA GLU A 56 -13.65 2.03 -5.19
C GLU A 56 -14.48 2.94 -6.13
N LEU A 57 -14.11 4.21 -6.22
CA LEU A 57 -14.78 5.19 -7.10
C LEU A 57 -14.59 4.85 -8.59
N GLU A 58 -13.44 4.33 -8.98
CA GLU A 58 -13.21 3.86 -10.34
C GLU A 58 -14.11 2.67 -10.69
N ILE A 59 -14.28 1.72 -9.76
CA ILE A 59 -15.22 0.59 -9.94
C ILE A 59 -16.65 1.10 -10.11
N ASP A 60 -17.10 2.02 -9.25
CA ASP A 60 -18.43 2.62 -9.34
C ASP A 60 -18.66 3.30 -10.70
N LYS A 61 -17.65 4.04 -11.18
CA LYS A 61 -17.71 4.66 -12.50
C LYS A 61 -17.87 3.62 -13.61
N LYS A 62 -17.16 2.50 -13.54
CA LYS A 62 -17.25 1.41 -14.54
C LYS A 62 -18.62 0.74 -14.52
N ILE A 63 -19.21 0.55 -13.35
CA ILE A 63 -20.59 0.05 -13.22
C ILE A 63 -21.57 1.03 -13.90
N MET A 64 -21.47 2.33 -13.64
CA MET A 64 -22.32 3.33 -14.30
C MET A 64 -22.13 3.37 -15.82
N GLU A 65 -20.90 3.22 -16.31
CA GLU A 65 -20.61 3.13 -17.76
C GLU A 65 -21.30 1.90 -18.38
N LEU A 66 -21.28 0.76 -17.71
CA LEU A 66 -21.96 -0.46 -18.16
C LEU A 66 -23.48 -0.31 -18.13
N GLU A 67 -24.04 0.25 -17.06
CA GLU A 67 -25.48 0.51 -16.95
C GLU A 67 -25.97 1.40 -18.11
N ALA A 68 -25.22 2.43 -18.46
CA ALA A 68 -25.53 3.30 -19.60
C ALA A 68 -25.52 2.52 -20.92
N LYS A 69 -24.52 1.66 -21.15
CA LYS A 69 -24.46 0.82 -22.36
C LYS A 69 -25.56 -0.24 -22.39
N LYS A 70 -26.01 -0.74 -21.23
CA LYS A 70 -27.08 -1.74 -21.10
C LYS A 70 -28.41 -1.24 -21.62
N GLU A 71 -28.69 0.06 -21.51
CA GLU A 71 -29.93 0.65 -22.02
C GLU A 71 -30.06 0.54 -23.54
N GLU A 72 -28.94 0.64 -24.26
CA GLU A 72 -28.87 0.59 -25.73
C GLU A 72 -28.62 -0.84 -26.26
N ALA A 73 -28.31 -1.78 -25.37
CA ALA A 73 -27.92 -3.13 -25.72
C ALA A 73 -29.09 -4.04 -26.17
N ASN A 74 -28.78 -4.99 -27.05
CA ASN A 74 -29.68 -6.11 -27.37
C ASN A 74 -29.76 -7.11 -26.19
N ALA A 75 -30.69 -8.08 -26.25
CA ALA A 75 -30.95 -8.99 -25.13
C ALA A 75 -29.75 -9.86 -24.73
N GLU A 76 -28.93 -10.30 -25.69
CA GLU A 76 -27.73 -11.11 -25.43
C GLU A 76 -26.67 -10.27 -24.72
N MET A 77 -26.41 -9.07 -25.26
CA MET A 77 -25.44 -8.14 -24.68
C MET A 77 -25.85 -7.63 -23.30
N LYS A 78 -27.16 -7.49 -23.02
CA LYS A 78 -27.64 -7.17 -21.66
C LYS A 78 -27.22 -8.22 -20.64
N LEU A 79 -27.28 -9.51 -20.99
CA LEU A 79 -26.86 -10.59 -20.11
C LEU A 79 -25.35 -10.53 -19.84
N GLU A 80 -24.54 -10.32 -20.89
CA GLU A 80 -23.09 -10.17 -20.74
C GLU A 80 -22.73 -8.94 -19.87
N ILE A 81 -23.46 -7.82 -20.04
CA ILE A 81 -23.27 -6.63 -19.20
C ILE A 81 -23.67 -6.89 -17.74
N GLU A 82 -24.77 -7.60 -17.50
CA GLU A 82 -25.19 -7.98 -16.14
C GLU A 82 -24.14 -8.86 -15.44
N GLU A 83 -23.49 -9.78 -16.16
CA GLU A 83 -22.39 -10.58 -15.65
C GLU A 83 -21.18 -9.71 -15.29
N MET A 84 -20.78 -8.81 -16.18
CA MET A 84 -19.68 -7.87 -15.93
C MET A 84 -19.97 -6.91 -14.76
N GLU A 85 -21.20 -6.41 -14.62
CA GLU A 85 -21.61 -5.62 -13.46
C GLU A 85 -21.50 -6.42 -12.15
N ALA A 86 -21.83 -7.72 -12.17
CA ALA A 86 -21.73 -8.58 -11.00
C ALA A 86 -20.27 -8.82 -10.59
N GLU A 87 -19.36 -8.99 -11.56
CA GLU A 87 -17.92 -9.09 -11.31
C GLU A 87 -17.38 -7.81 -10.66
N LEU A 88 -17.68 -6.64 -11.22
CA LEU A 88 -17.28 -5.35 -10.64
C LEU A 88 -17.83 -5.13 -9.23
N LYS A 89 -19.06 -5.55 -8.94
CA LYS A 89 -19.64 -5.48 -7.59
C LYS A 89 -18.88 -6.37 -6.59
N ASN A 90 -18.40 -7.53 -7.03
CA ASN A 90 -17.56 -8.39 -6.20
C ASN A 90 -16.19 -7.77 -5.93
N GLU A 91 -15.58 -7.15 -6.93
CA GLU A 91 -14.33 -6.39 -6.78
C GLU A 91 -14.50 -5.22 -5.81
N LYS A 92 -15.59 -4.44 -5.96
CA LYS A 92 -15.93 -3.36 -5.02
C LYS A 92 -15.99 -3.86 -3.59
N THR A 93 -16.68 -4.98 -3.37
CA THR A 93 -16.78 -5.60 -2.05
C THR A 93 -15.41 -6.02 -1.51
N ALA A 94 -14.47 -6.44 -2.37
CA ALA A 94 -13.11 -6.77 -1.95
C ALA A 94 -12.33 -5.51 -1.53
N VAL A 95 -12.49 -4.40 -2.25
CA VAL A 95 -11.91 -3.09 -1.89
C VAL A 95 -12.49 -2.57 -0.57
N GLU A 96 -13.79 -2.66 -0.36
CA GLU A 96 -14.46 -2.26 0.89
C GLU A 96 -13.90 -3.05 2.10
N ARG A 97 -13.64 -4.36 1.93
CA ARG A 97 -13.00 -5.17 2.98
C ARG A 97 -11.55 -4.74 3.22
N ALA A 98 -10.79 -4.48 2.16
CA ALA A 98 -9.43 -3.98 2.26
C ALA A 98 -9.37 -2.62 2.99
N LEU A 99 -10.35 -1.74 2.75
CA LEU A 99 -10.49 -0.47 3.46
C LEU A 99 -10.75 -0.68 4.96
N ASP A 100 -11.64 -1.59 5.33
CA ASP A 100 -11.92 -1.94 6.72
C ASP A 100 -10.68 -2.54 7.41
N ASP A 101 -9.95 -3.41 6.71
CA ASP A 101 -8.70 -3.99 7.20
C ASP A 101 -7.63 -2.92 7.44
N VAL A 102 -7.47 -1.96 6.53
CA VAL A 102 -6.57 -0.81 6.69
C VAL A 102 -7.01 0.08 7.85
N GLU A 103 -8.30 0.37 7.99
CA GLU A 103 -8.83 1.21 9.06
C GLU A 103 -8.61 0.58 10.45
N ASN A 104 -8.73 -0.74 10.56
CA ASN A 104 -8.53 -1.48 11.81
C ASN A 104 -7.07 -1.93 12.03
N ALA A 105 -6.17 -1.72 11.06
CA ALA A 105 -4.77 -2.10 11.19
C ALA A 105 -4.08 -1.37 12.35
N THR A 106 -3.14 -2.09 12.98
CA THR A 106 -2.17 -1.57 13.96
C THR A 106 -0.76 -1.64 13.40
N GLU A 107 0.20 -0.95 14.01
CA GLU A 107 1.62 -1.03 13.62
C GLU A 107 2.13 -2.47 13.52
N ASN A 108 1.73 -3.34 14.45
CA ASN A 108 2.17 -4.73 14.50
C ASN A 108 1.59 -5.61 13.38
N THR A 109 0.45 -5.21 12.80
CA THR A 109 -0.23 -5.96 11.73
C THR A 109 -0.02 -5.30 10.36
N TRP A 110 0.68 -4.16 10.31
CA TRP A 110 0.72 -3.31 9.13
C TRP A 110 1.37 -3.98 7.92
N ALA A 111 2.42 -4.76 8.13
CA ALA A 111 3.08 -5.50 7.05
C ALA A 111 2.15 -6.51 6.37
N ASP A 112 1.39 -7.26 7.17
CA ASP A 112 0.45 -8.28 6.67
C ASP A 112 -0.73 -7.62 5.93
N ILE A 113 -1.24 -6.49 6.45
CA ILE A 113 -2.30 -5.73 5.78
C ILE A 113 -1.82 -5.20 4.43
N LYS A 114 -0.61 -4.63 4.35
CA LYS A 114 -0.05 -4.19 3.06
C LYS A 114 0.07 -5.33 2.05
N GLU A 115 0.50 -6.52 2.49
CA GLU A 115 0.57 -7.69 1.61
C GLU A 115 -0.82 -8.11 1.10
N ALA A 116 -1.81 -8.17 1.99
CA ALA A 116 -3.19 -8.51 1.63
C ALA A 116 -3.83 -7.50 0.67
N VAL A 117 -3.60 -6.21 0.91
CA VAL A 117 -4.07 -5.13 0.04
C VAL A 117 -3.39 -5.21 -1.33
N ASN A 118 -2.07 -5.36 -1.39
CA ASN A 118 -1.33 -5.50 -2.65
C ASN A 118 -1.80 -6.71 -3.47
N LYS A 119 -2.14 -7.82 -2.80
CA LYS A 119 -2.72 -8.97 -3.46
C LYS A 119 -4.10 -8.65 -4.03
N THR A 120 -4.94 -7.99 -3.24
CA THR A 120 -6.30 -7.60 -3.66
C THR A 120 -6.26 -6.66 -4.87
N THR A 121 -5.41 -5.63 -4.84
CA THR A 121 -5.27 -4.69 -5.96
C THR A 121 -4.71 -5.36 -7.21
N SER A 122 -3.73 -6.26 -7.08
CA SER A 122 -3.22 -7.08 -8.18
C SER A 122 -4.29 -8.01 -8.79
N ASP A 123 -5.13 -8.63 -7.96
CA ASP A 123 -6.21 -9.50 -8.44
C ASP A 123 -7.26 -8.68 -9.21
N ILE A 124 -7.59 -7.47 -8.74
CA ILE A 124 -8.49 -6.53 -9.42
C ILE A 124 -7.88 -6.05 -10.74
N GLU A 125 -6.59 -5.68 -10.76
CA GLU A 125 -5.92 -5.26 -12.00
C GLU A 125 -6.00 -6.35 -13.08
N GLN A 126 -5.77 -7.61 -12.70
CA GLN A 126 -5.90 -8.74 -13.62
C GLN A 126 -7.34 -8.94 -14.10
N ALA A 127 -8.32 -8.76 -13.21
CA ALA A 127 -9.73 -8.82 -13.57
C ALA A 127 -10.10 -7.69 -14.55
N TRP A 128 -9.59 -6.48 -14.35
CA TRP A 128 -9.81 -5.34 -15.26
C TRP A 128 -9.22 -5.53 -16.65
N GLN A 129 -8.06 -6.18 -16.75
CA GLN A 129 -7.52 -6.53 -18.07
C GLN A 129 -8.44 -7.50 -18.82
N LYS A 130 -9.02 -8.48 -18.12
CA LYS A 130 -10.01 -9.41 -18.71
C LYS A 130 -11.31 -8.70 -19.05
N PHE A 131 -11.80 -7.87 -18.13
CA PHE A 131 -12.99 -7.04 -18.30
C PHE A 131 -12.88 -6.19 -19.57
N LYS A 132 -11.75 -5.52 -19.77
CA LYS A 132 -11.52 -4.69 -20.96
C LYS A 132 -11.62 -5.51 -22.25
N ILE A 133 -11.01 -6.70 -22.28
CA ILE A 133 -11.10 -7.63 -23.42
C ILE A 133 -12.55 -8.04 -23.65
N ASN A 134 -13.28 -8.44 -22.60
CA ASN A 134 -14.67 -8.86 -22.69
C ASN A 134 -15.55 -7.72 -23.24
N VAL A 135 -15.43 -6.51 -22.69
CA VAL A 135 -16.16 -5.33 -23.18
C VAL A 135 -15.87 -5.11 -24.66
N ASP A 136 -14.60 -5.06 -25.08
CA ASP A 136 -14.25 -4.83 -26.47
C ASP A 136 -14.86 -5.91 -27.39
N GLU A 137 -14.78 -7.19 -27.02
CA GLU A 137 -15.37 -8.30 -27.77
C GLU A 137 -16.90 -8.22 -27.86
N THR A 138 -17.57 -7.90 -26.75
CA THR A 138 -19.04 -7.79 -26.67
C THR A 138 -19.56 -6.70 -27.61
N PHE A 139 -18.93 -5.53 -27.63
CA PHE A 139 -19.39 -4.40 -28.44
C PHE A 139 -18.89 -4.44 -29.91
N GLU A 140 -17.82 -5.20 -30.21
CA GLU A 140 -17.41 -5.46 -31.59
C GLU A 140 -18.37 -6.43 -32.31
N LYS A 141 -18.91 -7.43 -31.60
CA LYS A 141 -19.89 -8.39 -32.16
C LYS A 141 -21.19 -7.72 -32.61
N ASP A 142 -21.62 -6.63 -31.97
CA ASP A 142 -22.86 -5.91 -32.30
C ASP A 142 -22.74 -5.05 -33.58
N ASN A 143 -21.52 -4.65 -33.96
CA ASN A 143 -21.26 -3.84 -35.16
C ASN A 143 -21.05 -4.66 -36.46
N SER A 144 -21.09 -5.99 -36.40
CA SER A 144 -20.94 -6.91 -37.55
C SER A 144 -22.26 -7.53 -37.98
#